data_AF-A0A946P3M6-F1
#
_entry.id   AF-A0A946P3M6-F1
#
_cell.length_a   1.000
_cell.length_b   1.000
_cell.length_c   1.000
_cell.angle_alpha   90.00
_cell.angle_beta   90.00
_cell.angle_gamma   90.00
#
_symmetry.space_group_name_H-M   'P 1'
#
loop_
_entity.id
_entity.type
_entity.pdbx_description
1 polymer ?
#
loop_
_entity_poly.entity_id
_entity_poly.type
_entity_poly.pdbx_seq_one_letter_code
_entity_poly.pdbx_strand_id
1 'polypeptide(L)'
;MNNQKPFDISEFKNTIYSDPQRYDDEYWWKTDDMEFWKKILEMAPGKKVLELAAGTARLAIPLIREGAKYTGIEISPEFCKQAEKKLSHHK
;
A
#
# COMPACT_ATOMS: atom_id res chain seq x y z
N MET A 1 -21.44 -21.83 7.36
CA MET A 1 -20.83 -20.61 7.95
C MET A 1 -19.35 -20.87 8.05
N ASN A 2 -18.52 -20.14 7.28
CA ASN A 2 -17.09 -20.39 7.25
C ASN A 2 -16.45 -19.92 8.57
N ASN A 3 -15.98 -20.88 9.35
CA ASN A 3 -15.37 -20.69 10.66
C ASN A 3 -13.87 -20.39 10.52
N GLN A 4 -13.51 -19.46 9.62
CA GLN A 4 -12.12 -19.03 9.51
C GLN A 4 -11.81 -18.16 10.73
N LYS A 5 -10.93 -18.64 11.60
CA LYS A 5 -10.33 -17.78 12.63
C LYS A 5 -9.68 -16.59 11.91
N PRO A 6 -9.93 -15.35 12.38
CA PRO A 6 -9.18 -14.21 11.88
C PRO A 6 -7.68 -14.46 12.06
N PHE A 7 -6.89 -14.00 11.09
CA PHE A 7 -5.44 -14.08 11.16
C PHE A 7 -4.97 -13.35 12.44
N ASP A 8 -4.08 -13.98 13.21
CA ASP A 8 -3.59 -13.39 14.46
C ASP A 8 -2.61 -12.27 14.12
N ILE A 9 -2.98 -11.04 14.48
CA ILE A 9 -2.18 -9.82 14.28
C ILE A 9 -1.73 -9.23 15.62
N SER A 10 -1.81 -10.00 16.72
CA SER A 10 -1.52 -9.50 18.07
C SER A 10 -0.08 -9.01 18.25
N GLU A 11 0.88 -9.56 17.50
CA GLU A 11 2.28 -9.11 17.50
C GLU A 11 2.45 -7.66 17.01
N PHE A 12 1.53 -7.16 16.18
CA PHE A 12 1.58 -5.81 15.63
C PHE A 12 0.91 -4.78 16.54
N LYS A 13 0.30 -5.20 17.66
CA LYS A 13 -0.41 -4.31 18.58
C LYS A 13 0.54 -3.23 19.13
N ASN A 14 0.07 -1.98 19.13
CA ASN A 14 0.81 -0.78 19.57
C ASN A 14 2.08 -0.48 18.74
N THR A 15 2.23 -1.10 17.58
CA THR A 15 3.27 -0.74 16.61
C THR A 15 2.69 0.19 15.54
N ILE A 16 3.56 0.76 14.71
CA ILE A 16 3.17 1.51 13.51
C ILE A 16 2.33 0.69 12.54
N TYR A 17 2.41 -0.64 12.57
CA TYR A 17 1.62 -1.54 11.71
C TYR A 17 0.19 -1.77 12.22
N SER A 18 -0.19 -1.15 13.34
CA SER A 18 -1.56 -1.18 13.88
C SER A 18 -2.32 0.14 13.74
N ASP A 19 -1.65 1.21 13.30
CA ASP A 19 -2.24 2.54 13.11
C ASP A 19 -1.76 3.14 11.78
N PRO A 20 -2.61 3.17 10.74
CA PRO A 20 -2.21 3.61 9.41
C PRO A 20 -1.88 5.11 9.34
N GLN A 21 -2.47 5.96 10.21
CA GLN A 21 -2.12 7.37 10.23
C GLN A 21 -0.74 7.56 10.84
N ARG A 22 -0.46 6.89 11.96
CA ARG A 22 0.88 6.90 12.57
C ARG A 22 1.94 6.35 11.60
N TYR A 23 1.62 5.28 10.87
CA TYR A 23 2.51 4.75 9.83
C TYR A 23 2.86 5.81 8.78
N ASP A 24 1.85 6.51 8.24
CA ASP A 24 2.06 7.58 7.28
C ASP A 24 2.90 8.72 7.88
N ASP A 25 2.65 9.11 9.13
CA ASP A 25 3.36 10.19 9.83
C ASP A 25 4.82 9.85 10.18
N GLU A 26 5.15 8.57 10.37
CA GLU A 26 6.54 8.14 10.59
C GLU A 26 7.32 7.96 9.27
N TYR A 27 6.63 7.67 8.16
CA TYR A 27 7.24 7.33 6.87
C TYR A 27 7.01 8.33 5.73
N TRP A 28 6.37 9.48 5.97
CA TRP A 28 6.08 10.48 4.93
C TRP A 28 7.31 10.93 4.14
N TRP A 29 8.49 10.92 4.76
CA TRP A 29 9.75 11.36 4.18
C TRP A 29 10.47 10.27 3.37
N LYS A 30 9.98 9.02 3.37
CA LYS A 30 10.58 7.91 2.63
C LYS A 30 10.16 7.92 1.17
N THR A 31 10.90 8.66 0.36
CA THR A 31 10.63 8.85 -1.07
C THR A 31 11.82 8.46 -1.97
N ASP A 32 12.95 8.10 -1.39
CA ASP A 32 14.21 7.78 -2.09
C ASP A 32 14.13 6.55 -3.00
N ASP A 33 13.20 5.64 -2.74
CA ASP A 33 12.95 4.45 -3.55
C ASP A 33 11.96 4.67 -4.71
N MET A 34 11.26 5.79 -4.77
CA MET A 34 10.17 6.00 -5.74
C MET A 34 10.68 5.96 -7.19
N GLU A 35 11.79 6.64 -7.47
CA GLU A 35 12.38 6.68 -8.82
C GLU A 35 12.90 5.32 -9.28
N PHE A 36 13.34 4.47 -8.35
CA PHE A 36 13.68 3.10 -8.67
C PHE A 36 12.45 2.34 -9.17
N TRP A 37 11.33 2.39 -8.44
CA TRP A 37 10.12 1.67 -8.81
C TRP A 37 9.47 2.18 -10.11
N LYS A 38 9.55 3.48 -10.39
CA LYS A 38 9.10 4.05 -11.66
C LYS A 38 9.89 3.48 -12.84
N LYS A 39 11.21 3.39 -12.74
CA LYS A 39 12.05 2.78 -13.79
C LYS A 39 11.71 1.30 -14.01
N ILE A 40 11.45 0.56 -12.93
CA ILE A 40 10.99 -0.83 -13.04
C ILE A 40 9.65 -0.91 -13.78
N LEU A 41 8.72 0.01 -13.50
CA LEU A 41 7.42 0.08 -14.19
C LEU A 41 7.56 0.37 -15.68
N GLU A 42 8.45 1.30 -16.07
CA GLU A 42 8.71 1.61 -17.49
C GLU A 42 9.22 0.40 -18.28
N MET A 43 10.02 -0.44 -17.63
CA MET A 43 10.55 -1.67 -18.21
C MET A 43 9.50 -2.81 -18.24
N ALA A 44 8.43 -2.71 -17.44
CA ALA A 44 7.43 -3.76 -17.29
C ALA A 44 6.40 -3.75 -18.44
N PRO A 45 6.28 -4.84 -19.23
CA PRO A 45 5.30 -4.91 -20.31
C PRO A 45 3.87 -4.69 -19.83
N GLY A 46 3.18 -3.72 -20.44
CA GLY A 46 1.79 -3.41 -20.13
C GLY A 46 1.55 -2.79 -18.75
N LYS A 47 2.60 -2.38 -18.02
CA LYS A 47 2.53 -1.62 -16.76
C LYS A 47 1.57 -2.22 -15.72
N LYS A 48 1.53 -3.55 -15.59
CA LYS A 48 0.69 -4.25 -14.60
C LYS A 48 1.47 -4.50 -13.32
N VAL A 49 0.93 -4.07 -12.18
CA VAL A 49 1.59 -4.19 -10.87
C VAL A 49 0.70 -4.99 -9.92
N LEU A 50 1.30 -5.97 -9.26
CA LEU A 50 0.75 -6.63 -8.08
C LEU A 50 1.68 -6.34 -6.91
N GLU A 51 1.19 -5.61 -5.90
CA GLU A 51 1.93 -5.34 -4.66
C GLU A 51 1.33 -6.15 -3.51
N LEU A 52 2.18 -6.92 -2.82
CA LEU A 52 1.81 -7.66 -1.62
C LEU A 52 2.21 -6.84 -0.40
N ALA A 53 1.35 -6.81 0.63
CA ALA A 53 1.49 -5.90 1.78
C ALA A 53 1.54 -4.43 1.34
N ALA A 54 0.56 -4.04 0.52
CA ALA A 54 0.49 -2.72 -0.12
C ALA A 54 0.32 -1.54 0.85
N GLY A 55 -0.02 -1.82 2.12
CA GLY A 55 -0.13 -0.83 3.17
C GLY A 55 -1.06 0.33 2.81
N THR A 56 -0.65 1.56 3.12
CA THR A 56 -1.43 2.79 2.92
C THR A 56 -1.26 3.40 1.52
N ALA A 57 -0.90 2.61 0.50
CA ALA A 57 -0.72 3.05 -0.89
C ALA A 57 0.46 4.02 -1.16
N ARG A 58 1.56 3.95 -0.37
CA ARG A 58 2.76 4.80 -0.57
C ARG A 58 3.37 4.66 -1.97
N LEU A 59 3.53 3.43 -2.47
CA LEU A 59 4.03 3.17 -3.83
C LEU A 59 2.91 3.17 -4.88
N ALA A 60 1.70 2.73 -4.51
CA ALA A 60 0.57 2.69 -5.44
C ALA A 60 0.28 4.07 -6.07
N ILE A 61 0.24 5.14 -5.26
CA ILE A 61 -0.09 6.50 -5.74
C ILE A 61 0.85 6.96 -6.87
N PRO A 62 2.18 7.02 -6.69
CA PRO A 62 3.07 7.44 -7.76
C PRO A 62 3.03 6.48 -8.95
N LEU A 63 2.96 5.17 -8.74
CA LEU A 63 2.93 4.21 -9.86
C LEU A 63 1.64 4.32 -10.69
N ILE A 64 0.49 4.52 -10.06
CA ILE A 64 -0.80 4.74 -10.75
C ILE A 64 -0.73 6.03 -11.58
N ARG A 65 -0.12 7.10 -11.06
CA ARG A 65 0.09 8.35 -11.81
C ARG A 65 0.97 8.15 -13.05
N GLU A 66 1.94 7.24 -12.99
CA GLU A 66 2.78 6.84 -14.14
C GLU A 66 2.08 5.85 -15.10
N GLY A 67 0.79 5.57 -14.88
CA GLY A 67 -0.05 4.74 -15.74
C GLY A 67 -0.05 3.25 -15.39
N ALA A 68 0.33 2.87 -14.16
CA ALA A 68 0.23 1.48 -13.73
C ALA A 68 -1.22 1.00 -13.64
N LYS A 69 -1.50 -0.19 -14.19
CA LYS A 69 -2.67 -0.98 -13.82
C LYS A 69 -2.35 -1.75 -12.54
N TYR A 70 -2.71 -1.16 -11.41
CA TYR A 70 -2.26 -1.57 -10.09
C TYR A 70 -3.30 -2.39 -9.32
N THR A 71 -2.85 -3.48 -8.70
CA THR A 71 -3.60 -4.25 -7.70
C THR A 71 -2.75 -4.38 -6.44
N GLY A 72 -3.27 -3.93 -5.30
CA GLY A 72 -2.62 -4.09 -3.99
C GLY A 72 -3.35 -5.12 -3.14
N ILE A 73 -2.60 -5.96 -2.43
CA ILE A 73 -3.12 -6.87 -1.42
C ILE A 73 -2.61 -6.41 -0.06
N GLU A 74 -3.52 -6.19 0.87
CA GLU A 74 -3.22 -5.80 2.24
C GLU A 74 -4.11 -6.59 3.20
N ILE A 75 -3.53 -7.06 4.30
CA ILE A 75 -4.22 -7.90 5.28
C ILE A 75 -5.03 -7.06 6.28
N SER A 76 -4.57 -5.86 6.62
CA SER A 76 -5.25 -4.96 7.54
C SER A 76 -6.39 -4.19 6.84
N PRO A 77 -7.65 -4.37 7.27
CA PRO A 77 -8.76 -3.57 6.77
C PRO A 77 -8.60 -2.07 7.04
N GLU A 78 -7.93 -1.69 8.12
CA GLU A 78 -7.66 -0.29 8.49
C GLU A 78 -6.69 0.36 7.51
N PHE A 79 -5.62 -0.34 7.12
CA PHE A 79 -4.68 0.12 6.10
C PHE A 79 -5.36 0.22 4.72
N CYS A 80 -6.20 -0.75 4.35
CA CYS A 80 -7.03 -0.67 3.14
C CYS A 80 -7.89 0.60 3.12
N LYS A 81 -8.60 0.91 4.21
CA LYS A 81 -9.44 2.12 4.31
C LYS A 81 -8.62 3.40 4.15
N GLN A 82 -7.43 3.47 4.77
CA GLN A 82 -6.54 4.62 4.62
C GLN A 82 -6.02 4.73 3.17
N ALA A 83 -5.62 3.62 2.56
CA ALA A 83 -5.20 3.58 1.15
C ALA A 83 -6.30 4.06 0.21
N GLU A 84 -7.53 3.55 0.36
CA GLU A 84 -8.70 3.97 -0.43
C GLU A 84 -9.00 5.45 -0.25
N LYS A 85 -8.91 5.97 0.98
CA LYS A 85 -9.05 7.40 1.25
C LYS A 85 -7.98 8.22 0.53
N LYS A 86 -6.71 7.81 0.55
CA LYS A 86 -5.63 8.54 -0.13
C LYS A 86 -5.79 8.47 -1.66
N LEU A 87 -6.16 7.31 -2.18
CA LEU A 87 -6.40 7.10 -3.61
C LEU A 87 -7.59 7.90 -4.12
N SER A 88 -8.67 8.06 -3.34
CA SER A 88 -9.83 8.85 -3.77
C SER A 88 -9.54 10.35 -3.91
N HIS A 89 -8.57 10.88 -3.16
CA HIS A 89 -8.10 12.27 -3.29
C HIS A 89 -7.09 12.47 -4.43
N HIS A 90 -6.68 11.39 -5.10
CA HIS A 90 -5.62 11.39 -6.10
C HIS A 90 -6.04 10.74 -7.43
N LYS A 91 -7.34 10.52 -7.62
CA LYS A 91 -7.95 10.19 -8.91
C LYS A 91 -8.07 11.41 -9.82
#